data_AF-A0A7X1CD79-F1
#
_entry.id   AF-A0A7X1CD79-F1
#
_cell.length_a   1.000
_cell.length_b   1.000
_cell.length_c   1.000
_cell.angle_alpha   90.00
_cell.angle_beta   90.00
_cell.angle_gamma   90.00
#
_symmetry.space_group_name_H-M   'P 1'
#
loop_
_entity.id
_entity.type
_entity.pdbx_description
1 polymer ?
#
loop_
_entity_poly.entity_id
_entity_poly.type
_entity_poly.pdbx_seq_one_letter_code
_entity_poly.pdbx_strand_id
1 'polypeptide(L)'
;MRQHEEAIRKARERQRDLEDVTLAFRQLQREQVELLTRVGNAWRGNQADYKLGAIGEDIAHEQRVMQKRLHQLEEQLQAEYKQVQADVERAKEAKTDSTH
;
A
#
# COMPACT_ATOMS: atom_id res chain seq x y z
N MET A 1 -0.06 -5.17 29.13
CA MET A 1 0.00 -3.69 28.93
C MET A 1 1.18 -3.33 28.05
N ARG A 2 2.45 -3.39 28.51
CA ARG A 2 3.62 -3.04 27.67
C ARG A 2 3.69 -3.74 26.30
N GLN A 3 3.42 -5.04 26.23
CA GLN A 3 3.43 -5.79 24.96
C GLN A 3 2.35 -5.33 23.97
N HIS A 4 1.18 -4.92 24.46
CA HIS A 4 0.10 -4.44 23.59
C HIS A 4 0.32 -2.99 23.13
N GLU A 5 0.88 -2.14 23.99
CA GLU A 5 1.30 -0.78 23.61
C GLU A 5 2.37 -0.82 22.52
N GLU A 6 3.32 -1.77 22.61
CA GLU A 6 4.33 -1.97 21.58
C GLU A 6 3.73 -2.51 20.27
N ALA A 7 2.73 -3.40 20.34
CA ALA A 7 2.02 -3.89 19.16
C ALA A 7 1.25 -2.77 18.44
N ILE A 8 0.57 -1.88 19.18
CA ILE A 8 -0.11 -0.70 18.62
C ILE A 8 0.90 0.25 17.97
N ARG A 9 2.06 0.47 18.61
CA ARG A 9 3.12 1.32 18.03
C ARG A 9 3.63 0.75 16.71
N LYS A 10 3.96 -0.54 16.67
CA LYS A 10 4.42 -1.24 15.46
C LYS A 10 3.38 -1.22 14.35
N ALA A 11 2.09 -1.40 14.68
CA ALA A 11 1.01 -1.32 13.69
C ALA A 11 0.93 0.08 13.06
N ARG A 12 1.10 1.15 13.87
CA ARG A 12 1.13 2.53 13.36
C ARG A 12 2.36 2.83 12.50
N GLU A 13 3.53 2.30 12.88
CA GLU A 13 4.75 2.41 12.07
C GLU A 13 4.53 1.76 10.70
N ARG A 14 4.04 0.51 10.67
CA ARG A 14 3.69 -0.19 9.43
C ARG A 14 2.66 0.55 8.57
N GLN A 15 1.71 1.26 9.20
CA GLN A 15 0.71 2.05 8.46
C GLN A 15 1.36 3.23 7.75
N ARG A 16 2.27 3.93 8.42
CA ARG A 16 3.03 5.04 7.80
C ARG A 16 3.92 4.53 6.67
N ASP A 17 4.61 3.42 6.87
CA ASP A 17 5.44 2.81 5.83
C ASP A 17 4.58 2.44 4.60
N LEU A 18 3.36 1.92 4.81
CA LEU A 18 2.44 1.60 3.72
C LEU A 18 1.94 2.86 2.99
N GLU A 19 1.65 3.94 3.72
CA GLU A 19 1.29 5.24 3.15
C GLU A 19 2.44 5.81 2.30
N ASP A 20 3.68 5.75 2.79
CA ASP A 20 4.88 6.21 2.08
C ASP A 20 5.11 5.40 0.79
N VAL A 21 4.99 4.07 0.85
CA VAL A 21 5.09 3.19 -0.33
C VAL A 21 3.98 3.51 -1.33
N THR A 22 2.76 3.78 -0.87
CA THR A 22 1.62 4.14 -1.74
C THR A 22 1.85 5.48 -2.44
N LEU A 23 2.42 6.46 -1.73
CA LEU A 23 2.79 7.75 -2.32
C LEU A 23 3.90 7.61 -3.36
N ALA A 24 4.97 6.87 -3.03
CA ALA A 24 6.07 6.60 -3.95
C ALA A 24 5.58 5.88 -5.21
N PHE A 25 4.68 4.89 -5.05
CA PHE A 25 4.09 4.17 -6.17
C PHE A 25 3.31 5.12 -7.09
N ARG A 26 2.45 6.00 -6.55
CA ARG A 26 1.72 7.01 -7.35
C ARG A 26 2.65 7.97 -8.09
N GLN A 27 3.79 8.31 -7.51
CA GLN A 27 4.78 9.13 -8.19
C GLN A 27 5.41 8.39 -9.37
N LEU A 28 5.81 7.13 -9.16
CA LEU A 28 6.32 6.24 -10.21
C LEU A 28 5.35 6.08 -11.39
N GLN A 29 4.04 5.95 -11.11
CA GLN A 29 3.03 5.88 -12.16
C GLN A 29 3.01 7.16 -13.03
N ARG A 30 3.15 8.33 -12.41
CA ARG A 30 3.17 9.62 -13.13
C ARG A 30 4.43 9.78 -13.97
N GLU A 31 5.59 9.49 -13.40
CA GLU A 31 6.89 9.56 -14.09
C GLU A 31 6.92 8.63 -15.32
N GLN A 32 6.30 7.45 -15.20
CA GLN A 32 6.19 6.54 -16.33
C GLN A 32 5.32 7.08 -17.46
N VAL A 33 4.13 7.60 -17.16
CA VAL A 33 3.24 8.18 -18.19
C VAL A 33 3.95 9.31 -18.91
N GLU A 34 4.68 10.14 -18.17
CA GLU A 34 5.49 11.21 -18.75
C GLU A 34 6.61 10.67 -19.66
N LEU A 35 7.34 9.63 -19.22
CA LEU A 35 8.38 8.99 -20.03
C LEU A 35 7.82 8.35 -21.31
N LEU A 36 6.73 7.59 -21.22
CA LEU A 36 6.09 6.98 -22.39
C LEU A 36 5.63 8.07 -23.38
N THR A 37 5.08 9.18 -22.88
CA THR A 37 4.68 10.32 -23.71
C THR A 37 5.90 10.96 -24.40
N ARG A 38 6.98 11.22 -23.65
CA ARG A 38 8.23 11.80 -24.19
C ARG A 38 8.85 10.90 -25.25
N VAL A 39 8.91 9.59 -25.00
CA VAL A 39 9.46 8.60 -25.95
C VAL A 39 8.57 8.51 -27.18
N GLY A 40 7.24 8.46 -27.04
CA GLY A 40 6.31 8.46 -28.18
C GLY A 40 6.47 9.70 -29.07
N ASN A 41 6.63 10.88 -28.47
CA ASN A 41 6.86 12.11 -29.22
C ASN A 41 8.21 12.10 -29.97
N ALA A 42 9.23 11.48 -29.39
CA ALA A 42 10.57 11.37 -30.00
C ALA A 42 10.63 10.29 -31.08
N TRP A 43 9.86 9.21 -30.94
CA TRP A 43 9.91 8.04 -31.80
C TRP A 43 8.70 7.99 -32.73
N ARG A 44 8.76 8.69 -33.87
CA ARG A 44 7.66 8.74 -34.85
C ARG A 44 7.61 7.49 -35.75
N GLY A 45 6.44 6.87 -35.86
CA GLY A 45 6.10 5.87 -36.87
C GLY A 45 5.35 4.65 -36.32
N ASN A 46 4.51 4.02 -37.15
CA ASN A 46 3.58 2.94 -36.75
C ASN A 46 4.21 1.79 -35.94
N GLN A 47 5.46 1.40 -36.23
CA GLN A 47 6.13 0.31 -35.51
C GLN A 47 6.62 0.74 -34.11
N ALA A 48 6.91 2.02 -33.92
CA ALA A 48 7.23 2.59 -32.61
C ALA A 48 5.96 2.74 -31.77
N ASP A 49 4.86 3.22 -32.38
CA ASP A 49 3.56 3.35 -31.70
C ASP A 49 3.05 1.99 -31.18
N TYR A 50 3.16 0.93 -31.99
CA TYR A 50 2.75 -0.42 -31.58
C TYR A 50 3.58 -0.96 -30.41
N LYS A 51 4.91 -0.78 -30.45
CA LYS A 51 5.80 -1.27 -29.39
C LYS A 51 5.63 -0.47 -28.10
N LEU A 52 5.47 0.84 -28.18
CA LEU A 52 5.22 1.70 -27.02
C LEU A 52 3.85 1.43 -26.40
N GLY A 53 2.84 1.15 -27.23
CA GLY A 53 1.54 0.70 -26.78
C GLY A 53 1.63 -0.60 -25.96
N ALA A 54 2.29 -1.63 -26.50
CA ALA A 54 2.47 -2.90 -25.80
C ALA A 54 3.23 -2.74 -24.47
N ILE A 55 4.32 -1.96 -24.45
CA ILE A 55 5.05 -1.65 -23.21
C ILE A 55 4.14 -0.92 -22.21
N GLY A 56 3.35 0.05 -22.66
CA GLY A 56 2.41 0.78 -21.81
C GLY A 56 1.33 -0.13 -21.21
N GLU A 57 0.83 -1.10 -21.98
CA GLU A 57 -0.15 -2.09 -21.50
C GLU A 57 0.43 -3.04 -20.46
N ASP A 58 1.64 -3.56 -20.70
CA ASP A 58 2.35 -4.43 -19.76
C ASP A 58 2.55 -3.72 -18.43
N ILE A 59 3.02 -2.46 -18.46
CA ILE A 59 3.27 -1.77 -17.21
C ILE A 59 1.96 -1.34 -16.53
N ALA A 60 0.92 -0.98 -17.29
CA ALA A 60 -0.40 -0.74 -16.73
C ALA A 60 -0.97 -2.00 -16.05
N HIS A 61 -0.67 -3.20 -16.58
CA HIS A 61 -1.03 -4.46 -15.94
C HIS A 61 -0.31 -4.63 -14.60
N GLU A 62 1.02 -4.48 -14.58
CA GLU A 62 1.82 -4.59 -13.36
C GLU A 62 1.37 -3.59 -12.29
N GLN A 63 1.08 -2.35 -12.71
CA GLN A 63 0.58 -1.31 -11.81
C GLN A 63 -0.75 -1.69 -11.15
N ARG A 64 -1.69 -2.26 -11.90
CA ARG A 64 -2.97 -2.74 -11.34
C ARG A 64 -2.74 -3.86 -10.32
N VAL A 65 -1.81 -4.78 -10.61
CA VAL A 65 -1.46 -5.87 -9.68
C VAL A 65 -0.85 -5.31 -8.40
N MET A 66 0.08 -4.36 -8.50
CA MET A 66 0.70 -3.72 -7.33
C MET A 66 -0.32 -2.94 -6.51
N GLN A 67 -1.20 -2.17 -7.16
CA GLN A 67 -2.25 -1.41 -6.48
C GLN A 67 -3.21 -2.32 -5.71
N LYS A 68 -3.58 -3.47 -6.30
CA LYS A 68 -4.40 -4.48 -5.61
C LYS A 68 -3.69 -5.05 -4.38
N ARG A 69 -2.39 -5.32 -4.48
CA ARG A 69 -1.59 -5.82 -3.34
C ARG A 69 -1.48 -4.79 -2.21
N LEU A 70 -1.25 -3.51 -2.55
CA LEU A 70 -1.20 -2.44 -1.56
C LEU A 70 -2.53 -2.32 -0.81
N HIS A 71 -3.66 -2.40 -1.53
CA HIS A 71 -4.98 -2.37 -0.90
C HIS A 71 -5.22 -3.58 0.02
N GLN A 72 -4.82 -4.78 -0.40
CA GLN A 72 -4.92 -5.98 0.46
C GLN A 72 -4.07 -5.85 1.73
N LEU A 73 -2.88 -5.27 1.64
CA LEU A 73 -2.03 -5.02 2.81
C LEU A 73 -2.66 -4.00 3.75
N GLU A 74 -3.32 -2.96 3.20
CA GLU A 74 -4.05 -1.96 3.98
C GLU A 74 -5.20 -2.59 4.76
N GLU A 75 -6.01 -3.43 4.10
CA GLU A 75 -7.11 -4.16 4.74
C GLU A 75 -6.60 -5.09 5.85
N GLN A 76 -5.53 -5.84 5.60
CA GLN A 76 -4.91 -6.72 6.59
C GLN A 76 -4.41 -5.94 7.80
N LEU A 77 -3.71 -4.82 7.58
CA LEU A 77 -3.20 -4.00 8.66
C LEU A 77 -4.33 -3.37 9.49
N GLN A 78 -5.43 -2.97 8.84
CA GLN A 78 -6.60 -2.44 9.54
C GLN A 78 -7.29 -3.52 10.37
N ALA A 79 -7.37 -4.76 9.87
CA ALA A 79 -7.91 -5.90 10.61
C ALA A 79 -7.04 -6.26 11.82
N GLU A 80 -5.72 -6.32 11.65
CA GLU A 80 -4.76 -6.53 12.74
C GLU A 80 -4.89 -5.45 13.81
N TYR A 81 -5.00 -4.18 13.41
CA TYR A 81 -5.16 -3.06 14.34
C TYR A 81 -6.43 -3.19 15.19
N LYS A 82 -7.58 -3.51 14.56
CA LYS A 82 -8.85 -3.72 15.25
C LYS A 82 -8.77 -4.89 16.24
N GLN A 83 -8.11 -5.98 15.84
CA GLN A 83 -7.93 -7.15 16.69
C GLN A 83 -7.09 -6.80 17.92
N VAL A 84 -5.96 -6.12 17.74
CA VAL A 84 -5.09 -5.68 18.84
C VAL A 84 -5.82 -4.73 19.78
N GLN A 85 -6.65 -3.80 19.26
CA GLN A 85 -7.47 -2.92 20.09
C GLN A 85 -8.49 -3.70 20.92
N ALA A 86 -9.21 -4.65 20.31
CA ALA A 86 -10.18 -5.48 21.02
C ALA A 86 -9.51 -6.29 22.15
N ASP A 87 -8.33 -6.85 21.89
CA ASP A 87 -7.56 -7.60 22.90
C ASP A 87 -7.07 -6.70 24.04
N VAL A 88 -6.74 -5.44 23.76
CA VAL A 88 -6.41 -4.45 24.79
C VAL A 88 -7.61 -4.13 25.68
N GLU A 89 -8.78 -3.91 25.10
CA GLU A 89 -10.00 -3.62 25.89
C GLU A 89 -10.41 -4.81 26.76
N ARG A 90 -10.42 -6.03 26.22
CA ARG A 90 -10.67 -7.25 27.02
C ARG A 90 -9.66 -7.41 28.17
N ALA A 91 -8.39 -7.11 27.91
CA ALA A 91 -7.36 -7.20 28.94
C ALA A 91 -7.50 -6.13 30.03
N LYS A 92 -8.14 -4.98 29.74
CA LYS A 92 -8.49 -3.97 30.74
C LYS A 92 -9.69 -4.42 31.57
N GLU A 93 -10.74 -4.92 30.91
CA GLU A 93 -11.98 -5.41 31.56
C GLU A 93 -11.68 -6.58 32.52
N ALA A 94 -10.89 -7.56 32.09
CA ALA A 94 -10.48 -8.69 32.93
C ALA A 94 -9.65 -8.26 34.16
N LYS A 95 -8.90 -7.17 34.04
CA LYS A 95 -8.14 -6.60 35.17
C LYS A 95 -9.03 -5.88 36.16
N THR A 96 -10.06 -5.18 35.68
CA THR A 96 -11.03 -4.51 36.56
C THR A 96 -11.89 -5.52 37.32
N ASP A 97 -12.33 -6.60 36.67
CA ASP A 97 -13.13 -7.66 37.29
C ASP A 97 -12.33 -8.50 38.31
N SER A 98 -11.02 -8.68 38.11
CA SER A 98 -10.14 -9.39 39.06
C SER A 98 -9.86 -8.61 40.35
N THR A 99 -10.27 -7.34 40.43
CA THR A 99 -10.09 -6.48 41.62
C THR A 99 -11.37 -6.29 42.44
N HIS A 100 -12.48 -6.90 42.02
CA HIS A 100 -13.73 -6.99 42.77
C HIS A 100 -13.92 -8.38 43.38
#